data_AF-A0A8J6FBP6-F1
#
_entry.id   AF-A0A8J6FBP6-F1
#
_cell.length_a   1.000
_cell.length_b   1.000
_cell.length_c   1.000
_cell.angle_alpha   90.00
_cell.angle_beta   90.00
_cell.angle_gamma   90.00
#
_symmetry.space_group_name_H-M   'P 1'
#
loop_
_entity.id
_entity.type
_entity.pdbx_description
1 polymer ?
#
loop_
_entity_poly.entity_id
_entity_poly.type
_entity_poly.pdbx_seq_one_letter_code
_entity_poly.pdbx_strand_id
1 'polypeptide(L)'
;MSDSTEQNKSNQEKIQAEIKRMEEEAKGKTPEELKMTYKGINYPSPLCSVPTFEAMERFEAREDDVLIITYPKCGTNWSKKILHEMLLEFHGKEPTLDKAIFEFAQPDKYENLKQQPSPRVLASHLTYENVPKSFFEKKTKILIIMRNPKDAAVSYYHFTNNLPVLPTYSSWDLFFKDFISGDVIYGSYFDYHLGWDRHIDDGNILVLTFEDMKAVREIGDWKSLFTEEQSKEVDAKFEKYLAGTKLGEKINYPKFCTF
;
A
#
# COMPACT_ATOMS: atom_id res chain seq x y z
N MET A 1 11.04 -29.48 -15.29
CA MET A 1 9.57 -29.25 -15.36
C MET A 1 8.81 -29.80 -14.15
N SER A 2 9.39 -30.62 -13.27
CA SER A 2 8.76 -31.08 -12.01
C SER A 2 8.88 -30.07 -10.85
N ASP A 3 9.99 -29.35 -10.78
CA ASP A 3 10.39 -28.47 -9.66
C ASP A 3 9.48 -27.23 -9.48
N SER A 4 9.03 -26.62 -10.58
CA SER A 4 8.14 -25.45 -10.57
C SER A 4 6.74 -25.77 -10.03
N THR A 5 6.28 -27.01 -10.20
CA THR A 5 4.93 -27.43 -9.82
C THR A 5 4.84 -27.74 -8.32
N GLU A 6 5.89 -28.35 -7.76
CA GLU A 6 6.01 -28.58 -6.31
C GLU A 6 6.23 -27.27 -5.54
N GLN A 7 7.06 -26.36 -6.05
CA GLN A 7 7.27 -25.04 -5.45
C GLN A 7 5.97 -24.21 -5.43
N ASN A 8 5.18 -24.27 -6.51
CA ASN A 8 3.89 -23.59 -6.59
C ASN A 8 2.87 -24.16 -5.60
N LYS A 9 2.84 -25.49 -5.44
CA LYS A 9 1.94 -26.15 -4.48
C LYS A 9 2.33 -25.81 -3.03
N SER A 10 3.62 -25.86 -2.71
CA SER A 10 4.14 -25.47 -1.38
C SER A 10 3.83 -24.00 -1.05
N ASN A 11 3.96 -23.10 -2.02
CA ASN A 11 3.60 -21.69 -1.84
C ASN A 11 2.09 -21.49 -1.63
N GLN A 12 1.23 -22.24 -2.33
CA GLN A 12 -0.21 -22.19 -2.11
C GLN A 12 -0.60 -22.66 -0.71
N GLU A 13 -0.01 -23.75 -0.23
CA GLU A 13 -0.26 -24.27 1.13
C GLU A 13 0.16 -23.25 2.20
N LYS A 14 1.31 -22.61 2.04
CA LYS A 14 1.77 -21.54 2.95
C LYS A 14 0.82 -20.34 2.96
N ILE A 15 0.36 -19.88 1.79
CA ILE A 15 -0.59 -18.77 1.68
C ILE A 15 -1.91 -19.11 2.38
N GLN A 16 -2.43 -20.33 2.20
CA GLN A 16 -3.66 -20.77 2.86
C GLN A 16 -3.51 -20.88 4.38
N ALA A 17 -2.37 -21.39 4.85
CA ALA A 17 -2.06 -21.43 6.29
C ALA A 17 -1.99 -20.03 6.90
N GLU A 18 -1.38 -19.07 6.18
CA GLU A 18 -1.32 -17.68 6.60
C GLU A 18 -2.72 -17.05 6.66
N ILE A 19 -3.56 -17.24 5.63
CA ILE A 19 -4.95 -16.74 5.60
C ILE A 19 -5.73 -17.27 6.81
N LYS A 20 -5.66 -18.57 7.05
CA LYS A 20 -6.35 -19.19 8.18
C LYS A 20 -5.87 -18.63 9.52
N ARG A 21 -4.55 -18.47 9.70
CA ARG A 21 -3.99 -17.87 10.92
C ARG A 21 -4.51 -16.45 11.13
N MET A 22 -4.48 -15.64 10.07
CA MET A 22 -4.94 -14.25 10.11
C MET A 22 -6.45 -14.16 10.45
N GLU A 23 -7.27 -15.05 9.90
CA GLU A 23 -8.69 -15.15 10.24
C GLU A 23 -8.91 -15.58 11.70
N GLU A 24 -8.14 -16.54 12.20
CA GLU A 24 -8.17 -16.98 13.60
C GLU A 24 -7.73 -15.86 14.55
N GLU A 25 -6.69 -15.11 14.21
CA GLU A 25 -6.19 -13.96 14.96
C GLU A 25 -7.18 -12.79 14.97
N ALA A 26 -7.99 -12.63 13.92
CA ALA A 26 -9.02 -11.60 13.85
C ALA A 26 -10.33 -11.99 14.54
N LYS A 27 -10.56 -13.30 14.72
CA LYS A 27 -11.84 -13.83 15.19
C LYS A 27 -12.18 -13.33 16.60
N GLY A 28 -13.34 -12.68 16.71
CA GLY A 28 -13.87 -12.19 17.99
C GLY A 28 -13.23 -10.91 18.51
N LYS A 29 -12.28 -10.31 17.76
CA LYS A 29 -11.72 -9.01 18.09
C LYS A 29 -12.68 -7.87 17.76
N THR A 30 -12.66 -6.85 18.61
CA THR A 30 -13.27 -5.55 18.35
C THR A 30 -12.51 -4.76 17.27
N PRO A 31 -13.12 -3.74 16.64
CA PRO A 31 -12.43 -2.85 15.70
C PRO A 31 -11.12 -2.27 16.25
N GLU A 32 -11.10 -1.89 17.53
CA GLU A 32 -9.91 -1.34 18.20
C GLU A 32 -8.81 -2.40 18.37
N GLU A 33 -9.17 -3.65 18.70
CA GLU A 33 -8.21 -4.76 18.84
C GLU A 33 -7.63 -5.22 17.49
N LEU A 34 -8.30 -4.90 16.37
CA LEU A 34 -7.78 -5.12 15.01
C LEU A 34 -6.75 -4.07 14.59
N LYS A 35 -6.56 -3.01 15.39
CA LYS A 35 -5.54 -1.99 15.18
C LYS A 35 -4.37 -2.22 16.15
N MET A 36 -3.16 -1.91 15.71
CA MET A 36 -2.01 -1.69 16.58
C MET A 36 -1.32 -0.39 16.20
N THR A 37 -0.81 0.36 17.17
CA THR A 37 -0.08 1.60 16.88
C THR A 37 1.42 1.34 16.91
N TYR A 38 2.11 1.73 15.84
CA TYR A 38 3.56 1.71 15.76
C TYR A 38 4.06 3.05 15.22
N LYS A 39 4.96 3.72 15.97
CA LYS A 39 5.47 5.07 15.67
C LYS A 39 4.36 6.08 15.32
N GLY A 40 3.24 6.02 16.05
CA GLY A 40 2.11 6.95 15.90
C GLY A 40 1.16 6.65 14.73
N ILE A 41 1.37 5.56 13.98
CA ILE A 41 0.49 5.14 12.88
C ILE A 41 -0.23 3.85 13.25
N ASN A 42 -1.51 3.73 12.88
CA ASN A 42 -2.32 2.53 13.08
C ASN A 42 -2.06 1.51 11.96
N TYR A 43 -1.80 0.27 12.34
CA TYR A 43 -1.55 -0.88 11.46
C TYR A 43 -2.52 -2.03 11.79
N PRO A 44 -2.77 -2.97 10.85
CA PRO A 44 -3.61 -4.12 11.13
C PRO A 44 -2.90 -5.11 12.06
N SER A 45 -3.40 -5.27 13.29
CA SER A 45 -2.79 -6.14 14.31
C SER A 45 -2.68 -7.62 13.91
N PRO A 46 -3.58 -8.22 13.09
CA PRO A 46 -3.40 -9.60 12.62
C PRO A 46 -2.33 -9.77 11.54
N LEU A 47 -1.81 -8.66 10.99
CA LEU A 47 -0.84 -8.66 9.90
C LEU A 47 0.53 -8.12 10.32
N CYS A 48 0.56 -7.31 11.36
CA CYS A 48 1.72 -6.57 11.83
C CYS A 48 1.96 -6.87 13.31
N SER A 49 3.22 -6.80 13.72
CA SER A 49 3.60 -6.91 15.12
C SER A 49 4.84 -6.05 15.39
N VAL A 50 5.09 -5.68 16.64
CA VAL A 50 6.33 -4.97 17.01
C VAL A 50 7.57 -5.77 16.60
N PRO A 51 7.66 -7.10 16.85
CA PRO A 51 8.76 -7.92 16.33
C PRO A 51 8.90 -7.89 14.80
N THR A 52 7.79 -7.86 14.05
CA THR A 52 7.83 -7.72 12.59
C THR A 52 8.49 -6.40 12.20
N PHE A 53 8.09 -5.29 12.80
CA PHE A 53 8.69 -3.99 12.51
C PHE A 53 10.17 -3.92 12.91
N GLU A 54 10.56 -4.47 14.07
CA GLU A 54 11.97 -4.53 14.48
C GLU A 54 12.83 -5.36 13.54
N ALA A 55 12.30 -6.47 13.02
CA ALA A 55 13.00 -7.29 12.03
C ALA A 55 13.07 -6.57 10.67
N MET A 56 11.99 -5.87 10.28
CA MET A 56 11.91 -5.05 9.07
C MET A 56 12.96 -3.93 9.07
N GLU A 57 13.15 -3.26 10.20
CA GLU A 57 14.14 -2.18 10.33
C GLU A 57 15.58 -2.66 10.15
N ARG A 58 15.86 -3.94 10.45
CA ARG A 58 17.17 -4.58 10.24
C ARG A 58 17.33 -5.16 8.84
N PHE A 59 16.34 -5.01 7.97
CA PHE A 59 16.41 -5.49 6.60
C PHE A 59 17.37 -4.65 5.78
N GLU A 60 18.27 -5.32 5.06
CA GLU A 60 19.22 -4.69 4.14
C GLU A 60 18.66 -4.70 2.72
N ALA A 61 18.31 -3.51 2.21
CA ALA A 61 17.97 -3.30 0.82
C ALA A 61 19.20 -3.48 -0.09
N ARG A 62 18.95 -3.72 -1.37
CA ARG A 62 19.97 -3.79 -2.43
C ARG A 62 19.82 -2.61 -3.38
N GLU A 63 20.89 -2.25 -4.06
CA GLU A 63 20.90 -1.15 -5.05
C GLU A 63 19.94 -1.44 -6.24
N ASP A 64 19.75 -2.72 -6.56
CA ASP A 64 18.89 -3.16 -7.65
C ASP A 64 17.47 -3.54 -7.23
N ASP A 65 17.15 -3.49 -5.94
CA ASP A 65 15.76 -3.65 -5.50
C ASP A 65 14.86 -2.54 -6.08
N VAL A 66 13.56 -2.83 -6.10
CA VAL A 66 12.50 -1.87 -6.40
C VAL A 66 11.50 -1.88 -5.25
N LEU A 67 11.28 -0.73 -4.63
CA LEU A 67 10.29 -0.55 -3.58
C LEU A 67 9.09 0.23 -4.13
N ILE A 68 7.94 -0.43 -4.20
CA ILE A 68 6.66 0.19 -4.55
C ILE A 68 6.05 0.79 -3.28
N ILE A 69 5.74 2.07 -3.31
CA ILE A 69 5.10 2.81 -2.24
C ILE A 69 3.72 3.25 -2.70
N THR A 70 2.69 2.85 -1.98
CA THR A 70 1.33 3.28 -2.27
C THR A 70 0.57 3.49 -0.97
N TYR A 71 -0.28 4.51 -0.86
CA TYR A 71 -1.33 4.46 0.16
C TYR A 71 -2.26 3.26 -0.13
N PRO A 72 -2.88 2.62 0.88
CA PRO A 72 -3.82 1.52 0.65
C PRO A 72 -4.81 1.85 -0.47
N LYS A 73 -5.04 0.87 -1.34
CA LYS A 73 -6.00 0.94 -2.45
C LYS A 73 -5.65 1.89 -3.60
N CYS A 74 -4.41 2.34 -3.67
CA CYS A 74 -3.89 3.13 -4.79
C CYS A 74 -3.21 2.31 -5.90
N GLY A 75 -3.49 0.99 -6.01
CA GLY A 75 -3.05 0.19 -7.17
C GLY A 75 -1.82 -0.69 -6.96
N THR A 76 -1.52 -1.07 -5.72
CA THR A 76 -0.37 -1.91 -5.35
C THR A 76 -0.28 -3.21 -6.15
N ASN A 77 -1.38 -3.97 -6.24
CA ASN A 77 -1.40 -5.25 -6.96
C ASN A 77 -1.16 -5.08 -8.47
N TRP A 78 -1.71 -4.02 -9.06
CA TRP A 78 -1.52 -3.70 -10.49
C TRP A 78 -0.06 -3.37 -10.78
N SER A 79 0.54 -2.56 -9.89
CA SER A 79 1.95 -2.14 -9.99
C SER A 79 2.92 -3.30 -9.85
N LYS A 80 2.70 -4.17 -8.85
CA LYS A 80 3.50 -5.40 -8.68
C LYS A 80 3.42 -6.29 -9.91
N LYS A 81 2.21 -6.47 -10.46
CA LYS A 81 2.01 -7.31 -11.65
C LYS A 81 2.77 -6.77 -12.85
N ILE A 82 2.59 -5.49 -13.18
CA ILE A 82 3.26 -4.85 -14.32
C ILE A 82 4.77 -4.91 -14.17
N LEU A 83 5.33 -4.56 -13.00
CA LEU A 83 6.78 -4.57 -12.80
C LEU A 83 7.37 -5.97 -12.93
N HIS A 84 6.72 -7.00 -12.37
CA HIS A 84 7.16 -8.38 -12.53
C HIS A 84 7.08 -8.86 -13.99
N GLU A 85 6.01 -8.54 -14.71
CA GLU A 85 5.88 -8.88 -16.14
C GLU A 85 6.96 -8.18 -16.97
N MET A 86 7.24 -6.90 -16.72
CA MET A 86 8.30 -6.16 -17.40
C MET A 86 9.69 -6.73 -17.12
N LEU A 87 9.99 -7.06 -15.86
CA LEU A 87 11.28 -7.64 -15.48
C LEU A 87 11.50 -9.03 -16.10
N LEU A 88 10.43 -9.83 -16.20
CA LEU A 88 10.50 -11.13 -16.86
C LEU A 88 10.71 -10.98 -18.37
N GLU A 89 9.88 -10.17 -19.03
CA GLU A 89 9.88 -10.03 -20.49
C GLU A 89 11.15 -9.36 -21.01
N PHE A 90 11.57 -8.25 -20.40
CA PHE A 90 12.66 -7.43 -20.92
C PHE A 90 14.03 -7.77 -20.30
N HIS A 91 14.06 -8.45 -19.16
CA HIS A 91 15.31 -8.72 -18.44
C HIS A 91 15.49 -10.20 -18.03
N GLY A 92 14.53 -11.09 -18.32
CA GLY A 92 14.60 -12.50 -17.94
C GLY A 92 14.70 -12.73 -16.44
N LYS A 93 14.14 -11.81 -15.63
CA LYS A 93 14.19 -11.86 -14.16
C LYS A 93 12.90 -12.43 -13.61
N GLU A 94 13.01 -13.52 -12.87
CA GLU A 94 11.87 -14.16 -12.22
C GLU A 94 11.21 -13.23 -11.18
N PRO A 95 9.87 -13.27 -11.05
CA PRO A 95 9.16 -12.49 -10.04
C PRO A 95 9.62 -12.78 -8.61
N THR A 96 9.57 -11.76 -7.75
CA THR A 96 9.73 -11.95 -6.31
C THR A 96 8.62 -12.87 -5.80
N LEU A 97 9.01 -13.95 -5.12
CA LEU A 97 8.08 -14.98 -4.67
C LEU A 97 7.20 -14.49 -3.53
N ASP A 98 7.71 -13.57 -2.71
CA ASP A 98 6.93 -12.96 -1.64
C ASP A 98 5.96 -11.93 -2.23
N LYS A 99 4.66 -12.23 -2.09
CA LYS A 99 3.59 -11.39 -2.61
C LYS A 99 2.95 -10.49 -1.56
N ALA A 100 3.33 -10.60 -0.29
CA ALA A 100 2.79 -9.78 0.78
C ALA A 100 3.27 -8.31 0.67
N ILE A 101 2.57 -7.42 1.37
CA ILE A 101 3.06 -6.07 1.66
C ILE A 101 4.24 -6.20 2.63
N PHE A 102 5.26 -5.36 2.51
CA PHE A 102 6.57 -5.53 3.14
C PHE A 102 6.50 -5.62 4.67
N GLU A 103 5.65 -4.81 5.30
CA GLU A 103 5.33 -4.81 6.73
C GLU A 103 4.34 -5.90 7.17
N PHE A 104 3.72 -6.63 6.24
CA PHE A 104 2.83 -7.76 6.56
C PHE A 104 3.63 -9.06 6.61
N ALA A 105 3.91 -9.57 7.81
CA ALA A 105 4.44 -10.92 8.03
C ALA A 105 4.82 -11.22 9.48
N GLN A 106 5.21 -12.47 9.68
CA GLN A 106 6.10 -12.88 10.75
C GLN A 106 7.58 -12.48 10.47
N PRO A 107 8.42 -12.34 11.51
CA PRO A 107 9.81 -11.91 11.35
C PRO A 107 10.68 -12.75 10.39
N ASP A 108 10.38 -14.05 10.23
CA ASP A 108 11.14 -14.97 9.38
C ASP A 108 11.03 -14.64 7.87
N LYS A 109 10.00 -13.87 7.46
CA LYS A 109 9.91 -13.34 6.10
C LYS A 109 11.18 -12.63 5.65
N TYR A 110 11.80 -11.84 6.52
CA TYR A 110 12.95 -11.05 6.14
C TYR A 110 14.19 -11.91 5.84
N GLU A 111 14.30 -13.08 6.50
CA GLU A 111 15.33 -14.07 6.15
C GLU A 111 15.03 -14.75 4.81
N ASN A 112 13.75 -15.07 4.53
CA ASN A 112 13.35 -15.61 3.24
C ASN A 112 13.60 -14.61 2.09
N LEU A 113 13.29 -13.33 2.29
CA LEU A 113 13.55 -12.26 1.31
C LEU A 113 15.05 -12.04 1.06
N LYS A 114 15.93 -12.30 2.03
CA LYS A 114 17.39 -12.24 1.83
C LYS A 114 17.88 -13.33 0.89
N GLN A 115 17.22 -14.48 0.85
CA GLN A 115 17.58 -15.61 -0.01
C GLN A 115 17.06 -15.48 -1.45
N GLN A 116 16.12 -14.55 -1.71
CA GLN A 116 15.59 -14.36 -3.05
C GLN A 116 16.59 -13.70 -4.00
N PRO A 117 16.58 -14.08 -5.29
CA PRO A 117 17.45 -13.50 -6.31
C PRO A 117 17.12 -12.02 -6.52
N SER A 118 18.11 -11.27 -7.00
CA SER A 118 17.92 -9.88 -7.41
C SER A 118 17.45 -9.76 -8.88
N PRO A 119 16.69 -8.70 -9.21
CA PRO A 119 16.18 -7.66 -8.30
C PRO A 119 14.94 -8.10 -7.52
N ARG A 120 14.76 -7.64 -6.28
CA ARG A 120 13.53 -7.89 -5.51
C ARG A 120 12.54 -6.74 -5.73
N VAL A 121 11.29 -7.06 -6.03
CA VAL A 121 10.18 -6.10 -6.13
C VAL A 121 9.35 -6.21 -4.86
N LEU A 122 9.51 -5.22 -3.99
CA LEU A 122 8.85 -5.11 -2.69
C LEU A 122 7.75 -4.06 -2.78
N ALA A 123 6.71 -4.18 -1.97
CA ALA A 123 5.63 -3.18 -1.93
C ALA A 123 5.27 -2.85 -0.49
N SER A 124 5.05 -1.59 -0.17
CA SER A 124 4.81 -1.11 1.19
C SER A 124 3.77 0.02 1.22
N HIS A 125 3.09 0.15 2.35
CA HIS A 125 2.17 1.24 2.69
C HIS A 125 2.77 2.16 3.76
N LEU A 126 4.06 2.02 4.09
CA LEU A 126 4.72 2.85 5.10
C LEU A 126 4.82 4.32 4.66
N THR A 127 4.78 5.21 5.66
CA THR A 127 5.21 6.60 5.49
C THR A 127 6.72 6.66 5.28
N TYR A 128 7.21 7.76 4.71
CA TYR A 128 8.64 7.95 4.44
C TYR A 128 9.50 7.66 5.68
N GLU A 129 9.09 8.16 6.84
CA GLU A 129 9.83 8.06 8.10
C GLU A 129 9.92 6.63 8.65
N ASN A 130 9.04 5.73 8.20
CA ASN A 130 8.97 4.34 8.67
C ASN A 130 9.57 3.33 7.70
N VAL A 131 9.98 3.74 6.49
CA VAL A 131 10.73 2.87 5.56
C VAL A 131 12.13 2.61 6.14
N PRO A 132 12.64 1.36 6.08
CA PRO A 132 14.00 1.08 6.57
C PRO A 132 15.05 1.94 5.88
N LYS A 133 15.98 2.46 6.67
CA LYS A 133 17.01 3.41 6.19
C LYS A 133 17.86 2.87 5.04
N SER A 134 18.10 1.56 5.03
CA SER A 134 18.89 0.88 4.00
C SER A 134 18.36 1.15 2.57
N PHE A 135 17.05 1.31 2.37
CA PHE A 135 16.47 1.67 1.07
C PHE A 135 16.97 3.03 0.56
N PHE A 136 17.09 4.01 1.45
CA PHE A 136 17.56 5.35 1.11
C PHE A 136 19.09 5.38 0.98
N GLU A 137 19.81 4.73 1.90
CA GLU A 137 21.28 4.67 1.89
C GLU A 137 21.82 3.97 0.62
N LYS A 138 21.13 2.92 0.16
CA LYS A 138 21.47 2.19 -1.06
C LYS A 138 20.93 2.82 -2.34
N LYS A 139 20.21 3.95 -2.24
CA LYS A 139 19.53 4.61 -3.36
C LYS A 139 18.68 3.63 -4.17
N THR A 140 17.99 2.72 -3.47
CA THR A 140 17.08 1.74 -4.07
C THR A 140 16.03 2.46 -4.91
N LYS A 141 15.60 1.86 -6.03
CA LYS A 141 14.58 2.48 -6.88
C LYS A 141 13.24 2.48 -6.15
N ILE A 142 12.60 3.63 -6.01
CA ILE A 142 11.30 3.77 -5.37
C ILE A 142 10.26 4.18 -6.40
N LEU A 143 9.16 3.45 -6.46
CA LEU A 143 8.02 3.75 -7.30
C LEU A 143 6.83 4.14 -6.42
N ILE A 144 6.47 5.43 -6.42
CA ILE A 144 5.30 5.93 -5.71
C ILE A 144 4.10 5.89 -6.65
N ILE A 145 3.00 5.26 -6.22
CA ILE A 145 1.73 5.28 -6.95
C ILE A 145 0.68 6.00 -6.11
N MET A 146 0.14 7.05 -6.70
CA MET A 146 -0.97 7.81 -6.16
C MET A 146 -2.25 7.47 -6.91
N ARG A 147 -3.39 7.76 -6.31
CA ARG A 147 -4.71 7.63 -6.94
C ARG A 147 -5.60 8.75 -6.48
N ASN A 148 -6.59 9.16 -7.27
CA ASN A 148 -7.65 10.06 -6.81
C ASN A 148 -8.14 9.65 -5.39
N PRO A 149 -8.13 10.58 -4.40
CA PRO A 149 -8.48 10.26 -3.01
C PRO A 149 -9.92 9.76 -2.82
N LYS A 150 -10.88 10.23 -3.63
CA LYS A 150 -12.29 9.80 -3.56
C LYS A 150 -12.45 8.35 -4.02
N ASP A 151 -11.76 8.02 -5.11
CA ASP A 151 -11.68 6.69 -5.67
C ASP A 151 -10.94 5.70 -4.75
N ALA A 152 -9.87 6.17 -4.11
CA ALA A 152 -9.15 5.43 -3.09
C ALA A 152 -10.04 5.16 -1.87
N ALA A 153 -10.78 6.16 -1.39
CA ALA A 153 -11.70 6.04 -0.25
C ALA A 153 -12.79 4.99 -0.50
N VAL A 154 -13.50 5.03 -1.64
CA VAL A 154 -14.51 4.03 -1.99
C VAL A 154 -13.91 2.62 -2.06
N SER A 155 -12.75 2.49 -2.72
CA SER A 155 -12.07 1.20 -2.80
C SER A 155 -11.63 0.68 -1.43
N TYR A 156 -11.30 1.58 -0.50
CA TYR A 156 -10.90 1.24 0.86
C TYR A 156 -12.09 0.83 1.72
N TYR A 157 -13.20 1.55 1.65
CA TYR A 157 -14.45 1.15 2.31
C TYR A 157 -14.85 -0.29 1.96
N HIS A 158 -14.92 -0.62 0.67
CA HIS A 158 -15.25 -1.98 0.25
C HIS A 158 -14.19 -3.00 0.66
N PHE A 159 -12.92 -2.63 0.65
CA PHE A 159 -11.84 -3.54 1.04
C PHE A 159 -11.87 -3.86 2.53
N THR A 160 -12.02 -2.85 3.38
CA THR A 160 -12.03 -3.03 4.84
C THR A 160 -13.25 -3.84 5.29
N ASN A 161 -14.40 -3.68 4.63
CA ASN A 161 -15.60 -4.48 4.92
C ASN A 161 -15.55 -5.92 4.42
N ASN A 162 -14.68 -6.22 3.45
CA ASN A 162 -14.54 -7.57 2.88
C ASN A 162 -13.33 -8.34 3.42
N LEU A 163 -12.50 -7.72 4.25
CA LEU A 163 -11.28 -8.33 4.77
C LEU A 163 -11.36 -8.45 6.30
N PRO A 164 -11.56 -9.67 6.84
CA PRO A 164 -11.82 -9.89 8.28
C PRO A 164 -10.74 -9.37 9.24
N VAL A 165 -9.52 -9.14 8.75
CA VAL A 165 -8.39 -8.65 9.54
C VAL A 165 -8.37 -7.13 9.72
N LEU A 166 -9.35 -6.42 9.17
CA LEU A 166 -9.49 -4.97 9.27
C LEU A 166 -10.78 -4.59 10.00
N PRO A 167 -10.82 -3.41 10.65
CA PRO A 167 -12.05 -2.81 11.14
C PRO A 167 -13.12 -2.74 10.04
N THR A 168 -14.33 -3.19 10.35
CA THR A 168 -15.49 -3.06 9.46
C THR A 168 -16.35 -1.88 9.86
N TYR A 169 -17.06 -1.33 8.89
CA TYR A 169 -17.91 -0.16 9.01
C TYR A 169 -19.33 -0.50 8.59
N SER A 170 -20.30 -0.20 9.46
CA SER A 170 -21.72 -0.45 9.20
C SER A 170 -22.33 0.49 8.17
N SER A 171 -21.69 1.63 7.88
CA SER A 171 -22.10 2.57 6.84
C SER A 171 -20.92 3.29 6.21
N TRP A 172 -21.14 3.83 5.01
CA TRP A 172 -20.19 4.70 4.32
C TRP A 172 -19.85 5.94 5.15
N ASP A 173 -20.82 6.60 5.78
CA ASP A 173 -20.60 7.85 6.53
C ASP A 173 -19.66 7.67 7.72
N LEU A 174 -19.74 6.53 8.42
CA LEU A 174 -18.84 6.22 9.53
C LEU A 174 -17.41 6.00 9.02
N PHE A 175 -17.25 5.28 7.91
CA PHE A 175 -15.96 5.12 7.27
C PHE A 175 -15.40 6.45 6.78
N PHE A 176 -16.21 7.26 6.10
CA PHE A 176 -15.80 8.54 5.55
C PHE A 176 -15.31 9.49 6.64
N LYS A 177 -16.02 9.56 7.78
CA LYS A 177 -15.60 10.34 8.95
C LYS A 177 -14.21 9.95 9.45
N ASP A 178 -13.93 8.65 9.55
CA ASP A 178 -12.60 8.17 9.97
C ASP A 178 -11.55 8.42 8.89
N PHE A 179 -11.87 8.17 7.62
CA PHE A 179 -10.96 8.40 6.50
C PHE A 179 -10.52 9.87 6.38
N ILE A 180 -11.47 10.81 6.48
CA ILE A 180 -11.21 12.25 6.30
C ILE A 180 -10.47 12.86 7.51
N SER A 181 -10.66 12.28 8.69
CA SER A 181 -9.94 12.65 9.92
C SER A 181 -8.58 11.93 10.05
N GLY A 182 -8.37 10.84 9.31
CA GLY A 182 -7.17 10.02 9.35
C GLY A 182 -7.19 8.93 10.44
N ASP A 183 -8.33 8.63 11.04
CA ASP A 183 -8.50 7.52 12.00
C ASP A 183 -8.77 6.17 11.34
N VAL A 184 -8.04 5.90 10.25
CA VAL A 184 -8.02 4.62 9.55
C VAL A 184 -6.64 3.98 9.69
N ILE A 185 -6.54 2.71 9.33
CA ILE A 185 -5.24 2.04 9.21
C ILE A 185 -4.41 2.79 8.15
N TYR A 186 -3.12 3.01 8.42
CA TYR A 186 -2.18 3.88 7.69
C TYR A 186 -2.44 5.39 7.79
N GLY A 187 -3.42 5.82 8.58
CA GLY A 187 -3.61 7.23 8.93
C GLY A 187 -4.23 8.07 7.81
N SER A 188 -3.95 9.37 7.83
CA SER A 188 -4.47 10.34 6.86
C SER A 188 -3.86 10.15 5.47
N TYR A 189 -4.71 9.96 4.46
CA TYR A 189 -4.30 9.95 3.04
C TYR A 189 -3.48 11.20 2.68
N PHE A 190 -3.88 12.37 3.19
CA PHE A 190 -3.25 13.64 2.82
C PHE A 190 -1.89 13.82 3.47
N ASP A 191 -1.78 13.51 4.77
CA ASP A 191 -0.51 13.60 5.49
C ASP A 191 0.48 12.55 4.98
N TYR A 192 0.00 11.36 4.61
CA TYR A 192 0.80 10.32 3.97
C TYR A 192 1.49 10.83 2.70
N HIS A 193 0.72 11.40 1.78
CA HIS A 193 1.26 11.89 0.52
C HIS A 193 2.10 13.16 0.71
N LEU A 194 1.68 14.08 1.58
CA LEU A 194 2.49 15.25 1.94
C LEU A 194 3.83 14.85 2.58
N GLY A 195 3.85 13.73 3.31
CA GLY A 195 5.07 13.11 3.83
C GLY A 195 6.06 12.77 2.72
N TRP A 196 5.59 12.02 1.74
CA TRP A 196 6.38 11.58 0.59
C TRP A 196 6.77 12.72 -0.35
N ASP A 197 5.91 13.73 -0.54
CA ASP A 197 6.15 14.86 -1.45
C ASP A 197 7.48 15.57 -1.17
N ARG A 198 7.85 15.68 0.11
CA ARG A 198 9.10 16.33 0.55
C ARG A 198 10.38 15.67 0.02
N HIS A 199 10.29 14.45 -0.50
CA HIS A 199 11.43 13.59 -0.83
C HIS A 199 11.46 13.18 -2.30
N ILE A 200 10.45 13.53 -3.11
CA ILE A 200 10.34 12.98 -4.46
C ILE A 200 11.46 13.41 -5.43
N ASP A 201 12.26 14.41 -5.07
CA ASP A 201 13.41 14.88 -5.86
C ASP A 201 14.73 14.16 -5.52
N ASP A 202 14.73 13.17 -4.63
CA ASP A 202 15.94 12.45 -4.18
C ASP A 202 16.63 11.62 -5.31
N GLY A 203 16.07 11.65 -6.53
CA GLY A 203 16.69 11.18 -7.77
C GLY A 203 16.53 9.69 -8.06
N ASN A 204 16.11 8.90 -7.07
CA ASN A 204 15.78 7.48 -7.16
C ASN A 204 14.27 7.19 -7.05
N ILE A 205 13.43 8.23 -7.07
CA ILE A 205 11.97 8.13 -6.96
C ILE A 205 11.31 8.45 -8.29
N LEU A 206 10.44 7.54 -8.73
CA LEU A 206 9.48 7.77 -9.81
C LEU A 206 8.07 7.84 -9.23
N VAL A 207 7.29 8.82 -9.66
CA VAL A 207 5.89 8.98 -9.26
C VAL A 207 4.99 8.72 -10.46
N LEU A 208 4.00 7.84 -10.30
CA LEU A 208 2.91 7.63 -11.25
C LEU A 208 1.56 7.77 -10.56
N THR A 209 0.52 7.97 -11.36
CA THR A 209 -0.86 7.86 -10.90
C THR A 209 -1.48 6.55 -11.38
N PHE A 210 -2.43 6.03 -10.60
CA PHE A 210 -3.20 4.85 -10.98
C PHE A 210 -3.99 5.10 -12.28
N GLU A 211 -4.47 6.33 -12.45
CA GLU A 211 -5.19 6.81 -13.62
C GLU A 211 -4.32 6.71 -14.89
N ASP A 212 -3.05 7.11 -14.81
CA ASP A 212 -2.09 6.95 -15.92
C ASP A 212 -1.79 5.48 -16.22
N MET A 213 -1.60 4.66 -15.18
CA MET A 213 -1.26 3.24 -15.33
C MET A 213 -2.37 2.42 -16.00
N LYS A 214 -3.63 2.75 -15.73
CA LYS A 214 -4.77 2.00 -16.26
C LYS A 214 -5.18 2.48 -17.66
N ALA A 215 -4.72 3.65 -18.11
CA ALA A 215 -5.21 4.32 -19.32
C ALA A 215 -6.75 4.43 -19.36
N VAL A 216 -7.41 4.36 -18.20
CA VAL A 216 -8.87 4.34 -18.09
C VAL A 216 -9.38 5.78 -18.04
N ARG A 217 -10.31 6.09 -18.95
CA ARG A 217 -11.03 7.37 -19.02
C ARG A 217 -12.21 7.47 -18.05
N GLU A 218 -12.66 6.33 -17.49
CA GLU A 218 -13.70 6.25 -16.48
C GLU A 218 -13.09 6.12 -15.09
N ILE A 219 -13.03 7.26 -14.39
CA ILE A 219 -12.76 7.32 -12.95
C ILE A 219 -13.78 6.40 -12.26
N GLY A 220 -13.38 5.71 -11.18
CA GLY A 220 -14.30 4.82 -10.46
C GLY A 220 -15.61 5.52 -10.07
N ASP A 221 -16.64 4.72 -9.82
CA ASP A 221 -18.00 5.19 -9.48
C ASP A 221 -18.06 5.72 -8.04
N TRP A 222 -17.11 6.58 -7.64
CA TRP A 222 -17.10 7.19 -6.32
C TRP A 222 -18.32 8.08 -6.11
N LYS A 223 -18.90 8.63 -7.19
CA LYS A 223 -20.13 9.42 -7.17
C LYS A 223 -21.35 8.64 -6.68
N SER A 224 -21.32 7.30 -6.73
CA SER A 224 -22.39 6.47 -6.16
C SER A 224 -22.45 6.45 -4.63
N LEU A 225 -21.31 6.69 -3.95
CA LEU A 225 -21.23 6.67 -2.49
C LEU A 225 -21.10 8.07 -1.89
N PHE A 226 -20.40 8.98 -2.56
CA PHE A 226 -20.17 10.33 -2.06
C PHE A 226 -21.41 11.21 -2.19
N THR A 227 -21.73 11.95 -1.13
CA THR A 227 -22.56 13.16 -1.26
C THR A 227 -21.74 14.33 -1.81
N GLU A 228 -22.40 15.37 -2.31
CA GLU A 228 -21.72 16.58 -2.78
C GLU A 228 -20.94 17.27 -1.64
N GLU A 229 -21.47 17.24 -0.41
CA GLU A 229 -20.82 17.78 0.79
C GLU A 229 -19.54 17.00 1.14
N GLN A 230 -19.60 15.66 1.16
CA GLN A 230 -18.43 14.82 1.40
C GLN A 230 -17.37 15.03 0.31
N SER A 231 -17.81 15.18 -0.94
CA SER A 231 -16.94 15.50 -2.06
C SER A 231 -16.20 16.83 -1.84
N LYS A 232 -16.93 17.89 -1.43
CA LYS A 232 -16.35 19.20 -1.09
C LYS A 232 -15.39 19.14 0.09
N GLU A 233 -15.63 18.27 1.07
CA GLU A 233 -14.71 18.10 2.20
C GLU A 233 -13.38 17.49 1.76
N VAL A 234 -13.41 16.50 0.86
CA VAL A 234 -12.20 15.95 0.23
C VAL A 234 -11.50 17.02 -0.63
N ASP A 235 -12.25 17.83 -1.37
CA ASP A 235 -11.70 18.96 -2.14
C ASP A 235 -10.97 19.94 -1.21
N ALA A 236 -11.59 20.34 -0.11
CA ALA A 236 -11.00 21.26 0.86
C ALA A 236 -9.73 20.69 1.52
N LYS A 237 -9.69 19.38 1.79
CA LYS A 237 -8.48 18.71 2.28
C LYS A 237 -7.40 18.64 1.21
N PHE A 238 -7.74 18.34 -0.04
CA PHE A 238 -6.77 18.35 -1.13
C PHE A 238 -6.15 19.74 -1.29
N GLU A 239 -6.99 20.79 -1.38
CA GLU A 239 -6.54 22.17 -1.48
C GLU A 239 -5.64 22.59 -0.31
N LYS A 240 -5.96 22.16 0.90
CA LYS A 240 -5.17 22.50 2.09
C LYS A 240 -3.79 21.81 2.13
N TYR A 241 -3.70 20.55 1.70
CA TYR A 241 -2.53 19.71 1.96
C TYR A 241 -1.69 19.37 0.74
N LEU A 242 -2.32 19.23 -0.44
CA LEU A 242 -1.67 18.72 -1.64
C LEU A 242 -1.71 19.71 -2.82
N ALA A 243 -2.63 20.68 -2.85
CA ALA A 243 -2.57 21.69 -3.89
C ALA A 243 -1.25 22.50 -3.78
N GLY A 244 -0.60 22.69 -4.93
CA GLY A 244 0.71 23.35 -5.02
C GLY A 244 1.90 22.46 -4.62
N THR A 245 1.66 21.21 -4.21
CA THR A 245 2.73 20.22 -4.04
C THR A 245 3.01 19.50 -5.35
N LYS A 246 4.21 18.93 -5.50
CA LYS A 246 4.62 18.26 -6.74
C LYS A 246 3.82 16.98 -6.96
N LEU A 247 3.53 16.23 -5.89
CA LEU A 247 2.64 15.09 -5.91
C LEU A 247 1.19 15.48 -6.23
N GLY A 248 0.70 16.59 -5.68
CA GLY A 248 -0.64 17.09 -5.98
C GLY A 248 -0.83 17.44 -7.46
N GLU A 249 0.20 18.02 -8.09
CA GLU A 249 0.21 18.30 -9.53
C GLU A 249 0.11 17.04 -10.39
N LYS A 250 0.64 15.89 -9.91
CA LYS A 250 0.58 14.61 -10.64
C LYS A 250 -0.83 14.04 -10.73
N ILE A 251 -1.66 14.21 -9.70
CA ILE A 251 -3.02 13.63 -9.65
C ILE A 251 -3.93 14.20 -10.75
N ASN A 252 -3.64 15.38 -11.31
CA ASN A 252 -4.56 16.09 -12.22
C ASN A 252 -5.98 16.18 -11.62
N TYR A 253 -6.05 16.75 -10.41
CA TYR A 253 -7.24 16.82 -9.59
C TYR A 253 -8.48 17.39 -10.32
N PRO A 254 -8.37 18.51 -11.09
CA PRO A 254 -9.53 19.07 -11.79
C PRO A 254 -10.15 18.14 -12.83
N LYS A 255 -9.36 17.21 -13.39
CA LYS A 255 -9.85 16.27 -14.40
C LYS A 255 -10.53 15.07 -13.77
N PHE A 256 -9.99 14.56 -12.66
CA PHE A 256 -10.39 13.25 -12.14
C PHE A 256 -11.22 13.31 -10.87
N CYS A 257 -11.21 14.43 -10.13
CA CYS A 257 -11.76 14.48 -8.79
C CYS A 257 -12.99 15.39 -8.65
N THR A 258 -13.38 16.16 -9.66
CA THR A 258 -14.53 17.06 -9.57
C THR A 258 -15.86 16.30 -9.66
N PHE A 259 -16.82 16.69 -8.81
CA PHE A 259 -18.18 16.13 -8.78
C PHE A 259 -18.95 16.40 -10.08
#